data_AF-A0A2E1M7I6-F1
#
_entry.id   AF-A0A2E1M7I6-F1
#
_cell.length_a   1.000
_cell.length_b   1.000
_cell.length_c   1.000
_cell.angle_alpha   90.00
_cell.angle_beta   90.00
_cell.angle_gamma   90.00
#
_symmetry.space_group_name_H-M   'P 1'
#
loop_
_entity.id
_entity.type
_entity.pdbx_description
1 polymer ?
#
loop_
_entity_poly.entity_id
_entity_poly.type
_entity_poly.pdbx_seq_one_letter_code
_entity_poly.pdbx_strand_id
1 'polypeptide(L)'
;MNKLFAVLAPLFVASTVMAAPEAEAAAEAAVAAGPMVPGLAAGLAVLGAGLGIGRIGGTACEATARQPEVKGQIFTNMLLTAALIEGVAFAAVILVG
;
A
#
# COMPACT_ATOMS: atom_id res chain seq x y z
N MET A 1 26.57 -10.19 1.77
CA MET A 1 25.31 -10.94 1.99
C MET A 1 24.12 -10.14 1.44
N ASN A 2 24.25 -9.56 0.24
CA ASN A 2 23.39 -8.47 -0.26
C ASN A 2 22.62 -8.85 -1.54
N LYS A 3 22.63 -10.14 -1.90
CA LYS A 3 21.99 -10.64 -3.13
C LYS A 3 20.85 -11.61 -2.84
N LEU A 4 20.74 -12.10 -1.61
CA LEU A 4 19.71 -13.07 -1.21
C LEU A 4 18.36 -12.40 -0.91
N PHE A 5 18.34 -11.14 -0.47
CA PHE A 5 17.10 -10.35 -0.31
C PHE A 5 16.57 -9.79 -1.63
N ALA A 6 17.45 -9.52 -2.60
CA ALA A 6 17.05 -9.08 -3.96
C ALA A 6 16.37 -10.20 -4.78
N VAL A 7 16.55 -11.46 -4.39
CA VAL A 7 16.01 -12.64 -5.10
C VAL A 7 14.68 -13.14 -4.47
N LEU A 8 14.36 -12.73 -3.24
CA LEU A 8 13.13 -13.13 -2.54
C LEU A 8 11.98 -12.12 -2.66
N ALA A 9 12.28 -10.83 -2.83
CA ALA A 9 11.28 -9.79 -3.13
C ALA A 9 10.46 -10.01 -4.43
N PRO A 10 11.00 -10.60 -5.52
CA PRO A 10 10.21 -10.93 -6.71
C PRO A 10 9.39 -12.22 -6.55
N LEU A 11 9.68 -13.08 -5.56
CA LEU A 11 9.06 -14.40 -5.47
C LEU A 11 7.56 -14.36 -5.07
N PHE A 12 7.11 -13.28 -4.43
CA PHE A 12 5.69 -13.05 -4.13
C PHE A 12 4.96 -12.17 -5.17
N VAL A 13 5.71 -11.37 -5.92
CA VAL A 13 5.20 -10.65 -7.10
C VAL A 13 5.01 -11.61 -8.28
N ALA A 14 5.74 -12.72 -8.32
CA ALA A 14 5.71 -13.71 -9.40
C ALA A 14 4.44 -14.57 -9.48
N SER A 15 3.63 -14.73 -8.42
CA SER A 15 2.47 -15.64 -8.48
C SER A 15 1.26 -15.08 -9.22
N THR A 16 1.17 -13.76 -9.44
CA THR A 16 0.12 -13.13 -10.26
C THR A 16 0.64 -12.45 -11.53
N VAL A 17 1.97 -12.35 -11.73
CA VAL A 17 2.62 -11.82 -12.95
C VAL A 17 2.90 -12.91 -14.00
N MET A 18 2.42 -14.15 -13.84
CA MET A 18 2.68 -15.24 -14.79
C MET A 18 1.78 -15.25 -16.05
N ALA A 19 1.42 -14.10 -16.63
CA ALA A 19 0.61 -14.10 -17.87
C ALA A 19 0.77 -12.92 -18.86
N ALA A 20 1.81 -12.08 -18.79
CA ALA A 20 2.00 -11.07 -19.83
C ALA A 20 3.49 -10.81 -20.17
N PRO A 21 3.92 -10.97 -21.44
CA PRO A 21 5.29 -10.72 -21.90
C PRO A 21 5.70 -9.23 -21.85
N GLU A 22 4.77 -8.34 -21.51
CA GLU A 22 4.95 -6.88 -21.47
C GLU A 22 5.55 -6.38 -20.14
N ALA A 23 5.56 -7.22 -19.10
CA ALA A 23 5.95 -6.84 -17.74
C ALA A 23 7.47 -6.83 -17.50
N GLU A 24 8.24 -7.63 -18.24
CA GLU A 24 9.70 -7.73 -18.07
C GLU A 24 10.43 -6.48 -18.61
N ALA A 25 9.91 -5.89 -19.69
CA ALA A 25 10.41 -4.62 -20.24
C ALA A 25 10.17 -3.41 -19.30
N ALA A 26 9.09 -3.45 -18.50
CA ALA A 26 8.80 -2.40 -17.52
C ALA A 26 9.79 -2.40 -16.34
N ALA A 27 10.33 -3.57 -15.98
CA ALA A 27 11.32 -3.70 -14.92
C ALA A 27 12.70 -3.16 -15.34
N GLU A 28 13.12 -3.37 -16.59
CA GLU A 28 14.38 -2.85 -17.12
C GLU A 28 14.31 -1.34 -17.37
N ALA A 29 13.15 -0.83 -17.80
CA ALA A 29 12.87 0.61 -17.90
C ALA A 29 12.84 1.30 -16.52
N ALA A 30 12.32 0.63 -15.48
CA ALA A 30 12.31 1.15 -14.11
C ALA A 30 13.73 1.34 -13.55
N VAL A 31 14.67 0.47 -13.91
CA VAL A 31 16.09 0.58 -13.54
C VAL A 31 16.81 1.67 -14.35
N ALA A 32 16.39 1.91 -15.60
CA ALA A 32 16.97 2.94 -16.48
C ALA A 32 16.43 4.37 -16.21
N ALA A 33 15.28 4.52 -15.55
CA ALA A 33 14.54 5.78 -15.45
C ALA A 33 14.99 6.75 -14.34
N GLY A 34 16.03 6.43 -13.57
CA GLY A 34 16.50 7.29 -12.48
C GLY A 34 15.45 7.46 -11.36
N PRO A 35 15.54 8.50 -10.51
CA PRO A 35 14.75 8.62 -9.28
C PRO A 35 13.23 8.80 -9.48
N MET A 36 12.75 8.92 -10.71
CA MET A 36 11.34 9.19 -11.04
C MET A 36 10.42 8.00 -10.75
N VAL A 37 10.84 6.78 -11.10
CA VAL A 37 10.02 5.57 -10.95
C VAL A 37 9.78 5.19 -9.49
N PRO A 38 10.80 5.17 -8.61
CA PRO A 38 10.55 4.99 -7.18
C PRO A 38 9.69 6.12 -6.59
N GLY A 39 9.94 7.39 -6.96
CA GLY A 39 9.10 8.50 -6.51
C GLY A 39 7.61 8.34 -6.86
N LEU A 40 7.32 7.85 -8.07
CA LEU A 40 5.95 7.62 -8.52
C LEU A 40 5.30 6.42 -7.80
N ALA A 41 6.03 5.33 -7.58
CA ALA A 41 5.52 4.18 -6.85
C ALA A 41 5.18 4.53 -5.40
N ALA A 42 6.05 5.27 -4.71
CA ALA A 42 5.78 5.78 -3.36
C ALA A 42 4.57 6.73 -3.34
N GLY A 43 4.47 7.64 -4.31
CA GLY A 43 3.34 8.56 -4.44
C GLY A 43 2.00 7.84 -4.63
N LEU A 44 1.95 6.82 -5.50
CA LEU A 44 0.75 6.02 -5.73
C LEU A 44 0.33 5.21 -4.48
N ALA A 45 1.30 4.66 -3.73
CA ALA A 45 1.03 3.96 -2.48
C ALA A 45 0.36 4.89 -1.44
N VAL A 46 0.91 6.10 -1.26
CA VAL A 46 0.36 7.09 -0.31
C VAL A 46 -1.02 7.60 -0.75
N LEU A 47 -1.24 7.80 -2.06
CA LEU A 47 -2.55 8.18 -2.59
C LEU A 47 -3.62 7.12 -2.32
N GLY A 48 -3.29 5.84 -2.54
CA GLY A 48 -4.20 4.73 -2.23
C GLY A 48 -4.53 4.65 -0.74
N ALA A 49 -3.52 4.82 0.12
CA ALA A 49 -3.69 4.82 1.56
C ALA A 49 -4.59 5.98 2.05
N GLY A 50 -4.32 7.20 1.58
CA GLY A 50 -5.09 8.39 1.94
C GLY A 50 -6.58 8.28 1.56
N LEU A 51 -6.87 7.78 0.36
CA LEU A 51 -8.26 7.54 -0.08
C LEU A 51 -8.96 6.46 0.75
N GLY A 52 -8.25 5.36 1.05
CA GLY A 52 -8.78 4.27 1.87
C GLY A 52 -9.13 4.73 3.28
N ILE A 53 -8.16 5.35 3.96
CA ILE A 53 -8.32 5.82 5.35
C ILE A 53 -9.36 6.94 5.42
N GLY A 54 -9.37 7.87 4.46
CA GLY A 54 -10.36 8.95 4.41
C GLY A 54 -11.80 8.42 4.34
N ARG A 55 -12.04 7.38 3.53
CA ARG A 55 -13.35 6.73 3.42
C ARG A 55 -13.74 5.99 4.70
N ILE A 56 -12.80 5.28 5.32
CA ILE A 56 -13.02 4.59 6.60
C ILE A 56 -13.38 5.60 7.69
N GLY A 57 -12.61 6.69 7.82
CA GLY A 57 -12.86 7.75 8.80
C GLY A 57 -14.21 8.43 8.60
N GLY A 58 -14.57 8.77 7.34
CA GLY A 58 -15.88 9.33 7.02
C GLY A 58 -17.04 8.40 7.44
N THR A 59 -16.93 7.13 7.08
CA THR A 59 -17.96 6.12 7.43
C THR A 59 -18.04 5.88 8.93
N ALA A 60 -16.90 5.93 9.65
CA ALA A 60 -16.85 5.79 11.10
C ALA A 60 -17.49 6.99 11.83
N CYS A 61 -17.27 8.22 11.34
CA CYS A 61 -17.92 9.42 11.87
C CYS A 61 -19.44 9.35 11.69
N GLU A 62 -19.89 8.95 10.50
CA GLU A 62 -21.30 8.74 10.20
C GLU A 62 -21.94 7.64 11.07
N ALA A 63 -21.26 6.51 11.26
CA ALA A 63 -21.73 5.43 12.12
C ALA A 63 -21.81 5.86 13.59
N THR A 64 -20.81 6.62 14.06
CA THR A 64 -20.77 7.17 15.42
C THR A 64 -21.90 8.16 15.66
N ALA A 65 -22.24 8.98 14.66
CA ALA A 65 -23.38 9.90 14.75
C ALA A 65 -24.72 9.16 14.84
N ARG A 66 -24.86 8.00 14.19
CA ARG A 66 -26.07 7.17 14.22
C ARG A 66 -26.20 6.32 15.47
N GLN A 67 -25.08 5.84 16.02
CA GLN A 67 -25.04 4.92 17.16
C GLN A 67 -23.93 5.34 18.15
N PRO A 68 -24.14 6.42 18.93
CA PRO A 68 -23.13 6.95 19.85
C PRO A 68 -22.78 5.97 20.99
N GLU A 69 -23.70 5.07 21.35
CA GLU A 69 -23.52 4.03 22.37
C GLU A 69 -22.39 3.04 22.05
N VAL A 70 -22.08 2.82 20.77
CA VAL A 70 -21.02 1.89 20.33
C VAL A 70 -19.79 2.61 19.75
N LYS A 71 -19.64 3.91 20.00
CA LYS A 71 -18.53 4.74 19.49
C LYS A 71 -17.14 4.13 19.73
N GLY A 72 -16.94 3.49 20.88
CA GLY A 72 -15.67 2.87 21.23
C GLY A 72 -15.32 1.70 20.30
N GLN A 73 -16.29 0.84 20.01
CA GLN A 73 -16.10 -0.28 19.08
C GLN A 73 -15.89 0.20 17.65
N ILE A 74 -16.63 1.23 17.21
CA ILE A 74 -16.45 1.86 15.90
C ILE A 74 -15.04 2.41 15.77
N PHE A 75 -14.56 3.14 16.78
CA PHE A 75 -13.21 3.72 16.79
C PHE A 75 -12.11 2.64 16.78
N THR A 76 -12.27 1.57 17.54
CA THR A 76 -11.31 0.44 17.53
C THR A 76 -11.26 -0.24 16.16
N ASN A 77 -12.41 -0.50 15.53
CA ASN A 77 -12.46 -1.11 14.19
C ASN A 77 -11.89 -0.16 13.12
N MET A 78 -12.16 1.14 13.24
CA MET A 78 -11.57 2.18 12.38
C MET A 78 -10.05 2.18 12.49
N LEU A 79 -9.50 2.14 13.70
CA LEU A 79 -8.05 2.09 13.92
C LEU A 79 -7.42 0.80 13.41
N LEU A 80 -8.06 -0.36 13.62
CA LEU A 80 -7.54 -1.64 13.13
C LEU A 80 -7.45 -1.63 11.60
N THR A 81 -8.51 -1.18 10.92
CA THR A 81 -8.54 -1.11 9.45
C THR A 81 -7.59 -0.04 8.91
N ALA A 82 -7.51 1.14 9.53
CA ALA A 82 -6.55 2.17 9.17
C ALA A 82 -5.10 1.71 9.37
N ALA A 83 -4.79 1.02 10.47
CA ALA A 83 -3.45 0.51 10.76
C ALA A 83 -3.01 -0.57 9.77
N LEU A 84 -3.93 -1.40 9.26
CA LEU A 84 -3.61 -2.37 8.21
C LEU A 84 -3.25 -1.69 6.88
N ILE A 85 -3.97 -0.62 6.52
CA ILE A 85 -3.67 0.18 5.32
C ILE A 85 -2.34 0.92 5.48
N GLU A 86 -2.14 1.58 6.62
CA GLU A 86 -0.89 2.27 6.96
C GLU A 86 0.30 1.30 6.96
N GLY A 87 0.15 0.08 7.50
CA GLY A 87 1.23 -0.91 7.52
C GLY A 87 1.72 -1.29 6.12
N VAL A 88 0.79 -1.46 5.16
CA VAL A 88 1.13 -1.77 3.76
C VAL A 88 1.70 -0.55 3.05
N ALA A 89 1.11 0.63 3.25
CA ALA A 89 1.56 1.87 2.62
C ALA A 89 2.96 2.28 3.11
N PHE A 90 3.21 2.18 4.41
CA PHE A 90 4.50 2.44 5.04
C PHE A 90 5.56 1.46 4.55
N ALA A 91 5.23 0.16 4.46
CA ALA A 91 6.14 -0.82 3.88
C ALA A 91 6.46 -0.49 2.41
N ALA A 92 5.48 -0.09 1.61
CA ALA A 92 5.70 0.30 0.22
C ALA A 92 6.61 1.53 0.08
N VAL A 93 6.43 2.56 0.92
CA VAL A 93 7.30 3.76 0.89
C VAL A 93 8.72 3.43 1.34
N ILE A 94 8.89 2.63 2.39
CA ILE A 94 10.22 2.23 2.88
C ILE A 94 10.97 1.35 1.88
N LEU A 95 10.27 0.49 1.14
CA LEU A 95 10.93 -0.39 0.17
C LEU A 95 11.41 0.36 -1.08
N VAL A 96 10.82 1.53 -1.34
CA VAL A 96 11.05 2.32 -2.55
C VAL A 96 11.99 3.51 -2.30
N GLY A 97 12.04 4.03 -1.07
CA GLY A 97 13.01 5.04 -0.62
C GLY A 97 14.31 4.43 -0.12
#